data_AF-A0A8H7PQ44-F1
#
_entry.id   AF-A0A8H7PQ44-F1
#
_cell.length_a   1.000
_cell.length_b   1.000
_cell.length_c   1.000
_cell.angle_alpha   90.00
_cell.angle_beta   90.00
_cell.angle_gamma   90.00
#
_symmetry.space_group_name_H-M   'P 1'
#
loop_
_entity.id
_entity.type
_entity.pdbx_description
1 polymer ?
#
loop_
_entity_poly.entity_id
_entity_poly.type
_entity_poly.pdbx_seq_one_letter_code
_entity_poly.pdbx_strand_id
1 'polypeptide(L)'
;MKIAVEGCCHGQLDDIYGSIRLLEHKEEIKIDLVLICGDFQAIRNVADLECMAVPPKYRQLGTFHKYYSGSKVVPYPTIFIGGNHEASNYLWELYYGGWAAQNLYFLGWGGVINFGGVRIAGSSGIFKGNHYRCGHYEKAPYSSSDLRSIYHVRQYDIRKLGLLRQPIDIMLTHDWPRGVEQFGDVQKLLRVKKYFRQEVARNELGSPANEELLEKLHPKYWFSAHLHVKFAAIVNHDDWVRRNDGPVRGSEHNQQAQTMVNPDEIVIAFDDDDMDTPAPNPDEITIDFDEAVDAEPSTKQVQSTVDPNEIIIDDDFDDIGADEIVDTNEGVIDIDEEISKKVPAANATDISHNVTTPHDELINENTEKTPMLDPSETKATRFLSLDKCLPGRQFLQVLDVATSEESFTFQYDLEWLAITQVTNKYLSMEYGQPPLPSDESLYRYVYKEPAKIVLYLTTLASEVAEKMEELQQKVANGTIDLAIPHNFVPTTPAHDDSKPLTRQEVSNYVYPFTNPQTESFCQKLEIENKFKSSNTEMVPPMAQAVVETLATEETAPGDATPPKRPRLDLPSPKGNDDIVD
;
A
#
# COMPACT_ATOMS: atom_id res chain seq x y z
N MET A 1 -22.96 7.05 9.66
CA MET A 1 -22.18 7.44 8.48
C MET A 1 -22.43 6.41 7.38
N LYS A 2 -22.71 6.85 6.16
CA LYS A 2 -22.88 5.99 4.98
C LYS A 2 -21.58 5.95 4.19
N ILE A 3 -20.96 4.77 4.13
CA ILE A 3 -19.68 4.56 3.47
C ILE A 3 -19.92 3.72 2.21
N ALA A 4 -19.47 4.21 1.06
CA ALA A 4 -19.43 3.43 -0.17
C ALA A 4 -18.05 2.75 -0.29
N VAL A 5 -18.04 1.43 -0.40
CA VAL A 5 -16.84 0.63 -0.60
C VAL A 5 -16.78 0.18 -2.06
N GLU A 6 -15.63 0.39 -2.68
CA GLU A 6 -15.32 0.05 -4.07
C GLU A 6 -14.14 -0.94 -4.13
N GLY A 7 -14.18 -1.85 -5.11
CA GLY A 7 -13.16 -2.86 -5.35
C GLY A 7 -11.90 -2.31 -6.03
N CYS A 8 -11.72 -2.66 -7.30
CA CYS A 8 -10.60 -2.16 -8.13
C CYS A 8 -11.06 -1.03 -9.06
N CYS A 9 -10.44 0.14 -8.92
CA CYS A 9 -10.85 1.35 -9.64
C CYS A 9 -10.48 1.34 -11.13
N HIS A 10 -9.26 0.92 -11.48
CA HIS A 10 -8.69 0.94 -12.84
C HIS A 10 -8.88 2.28 -13.58
N GLY A 11 -8.70 3.39 -12.87
CA GLY A 11 -8.84 4.75 -13.41
C GLY A 11 -10.27 5.18 -13.78
N GLN A 12 -11.30 4.40 -13.42
CA GLN A 12 -12.72 4.63 -13.74
C GLN A 12 -13.44 5.55 -12.73
N LEU A 13 -12.76 6.57 -12.19
CA LEU A 13 -13.32 7.46 -11.16
C LEU A 13 -14.63 8.12 -11.59
N ASP A 14 -14.73 8.53 -12.86
CA ASP A 14 -15.95 9.14 -13.40
C ASP A 14 -17.17 8.19 -13.30
N ASP A 15 -16.99 6.91 -13.61
CA ASP A 15 -18.05 5.91 -13.60
C ASP A 15 -18.40 5.49 -12.16
N ILE A 16 -17.40 5.40 -11.28
CA ILE A 16 -17.60 5.12 -9.85
C ILE A 16 -18.42 6.24 -9.21
N TYR A 17 -17.98 7.49 -9.35
CA TYR A 17 -18.71 8.64 -8.79
C TYR A 17 -20.06 8.88 -9.50
N GLY A 18 -20.19 8.54 -10.78
CA GLY A 18 -21.47 8.53 -11.49
C GLY A 18 -22.45 7.50 -10.92
N SER A 19 -21.96 6.30 -10.63
CA SER A 19 -22.75 5.21 -10.03
C SER A 19 -23.20 5.54 -8.62
N ILE A 20 -22.33 6.15 -7.81
CA ILE A 20 -22.68 6.61 -6.46
C ILE A 20 -23.77 7.68 -6.52
N ARG A 21 -23.65 8.69 -7.39
CA ARG A 21 -24.68 9.73 -7.58
C ARG A 21 -26.03 9.15 -7.98
N LEU A 22 -26.04 8.18 -8.90
CA LEU A 22 -27.27 7.50 -9.30
C LEU A 22 -27.90 6.74 -8.13
N LEU A 23 -27.07 6.09 -7.31
CA LEU A 23 -27.52 5.35 -6.12
C LEU A 23 -28.08 6.29 -5.05
N GLU A 24 -27.42 7.41 -4.75
CA GLU A 24 -27.94 8.44 -3.83
C GLU A 24 -29.31 8.94 -4.25
N HIS A 25 -29.48 9.27 -5.54
CA HIS A 25 -30.76 9.74 -6.06
C HIS A 25 -31.85 8.66 -5.99
N LYS A 26 -31.51 7.40 -6.31
CA LYS A 26 -32.49 6.32 -6.37
C LYS A 26 -32.94 5.85 -4.99
N GLU A 27 -32.02 5.76 -4.04
CA GLU A 27 -32.28 5.22 -2.70
C GLU A 27 -32.55 6.33 -1.67
N GLU A 28 -32.54 7.60 -2.10
CA GLU A 28 -32.72 8.79 -1.26
C GLU A 28 -31.76 8.82 -0.05
N ILE A 29 -30.50 8.47 -0.31
CA ILE A 29 -29.42 8.46 0.69
C ILE A 29 -28.33 9.47 0.32
N LYS A 30 -27.49 9.81 1.30
CA LYS A 30 -26.27 10.60 1.11
C LYS A 30 -25.06 9.77 1.52
N ILE A 31 -24.04 9.69 0.68
CA ILE A 31 -22.76 9.06 0.95
C ILE A 31 -21.83 10.08 1.59
N ASP A 32 -21.22 9.67 2.70
CA ASP A 32 -20.33 10.50 3.51
C ASP A 32 -18.84 10.25 3.19
N LEU A 33 -18.50 9.03 2.77
CA LEU A 33 -17.13 8.59 2.48
C LEU A 33 -17.12 7.52 1.40
N VAL A 34 -16.08 7.53 0.55
CA VAL A 34 -15.77 6.46 -0.41
C VAL A 34 -14.44 5.80 -0.02
N LEU A 35 -14.42 4.47 0.01
CA LEU A 35 -13.22 3.66 0.22
C LEU A 35 -12.92 2.86 -1.05
N ILE A 36 -11.71 2.99 -1.60
CA ILE A 36 -11.25 2.26 -2.79
C ILE A 36 -10.14 1.29 -2.37
N CYS A 37 -10.30 0.00 -2.69
CA CYS A 37 -9.43 -1.06 -2.19
C CYS A 37 -8.21 -1.35 -3.10
N GLY A 38 -7.87 -0.45 -4.03
CA GLY A 38 -6.65 -0.53 -4.83
C GLY A 38 -6.87 -0.54 -6.33
N ASP A 39 -5.79 -0.80 -7.06
CA ASP A 39 -5.67 -0.58 -8.51
C ASP A 39 -6.28 0.78 -8.89
N PHE A 40 -5.91 1.81 -8.13
CA PHE A 40 -6.46 3.14 -8.21
C PHE A 40 -6.05 3.84 -9.52
N GLN A 41 -4.80 3.63 -9.94
CA GLN A 41 -4.18 4.24 -11.12
C GLN A 41 -4.13 5.78 -11.02
N ALA A 42 -3.38 6.29 -10.04
CA ALA A 42 -3.17 7.73 -9.80
C ALA A 42 -2.26 8.41 -10.85
N ILE A 43 -2.61 8.28 -12.13
CA ILE A 43 -1.80 8.72 -13.28
C ILE A 43 -2.00 10.23 -13.52
N ARG A 44 -0.98 11.04 -13.22
CA ARG A 44 -1.02 12.50 -13.36
C ARG A 44 -0.80 12.91 -14.81
N ASN A 45 0.12 12.25 -15.50
CA ASN A 45 0.45 12.48 -16.91
C ASN A 45 1.02 11.22 -17.58
N VAL A 46 1.39 11.31 -18.86
CA VAL A 46 1.89 10.17 -19.64
C VAL A 46 3.21 9.58 -19.13
N ALA A 47 4.02 10.31 -18.36
CA ALA A 47 5.25 9.78 -17.77
C ALA A 47 4.96 8.73 -16.69
N ASP A 48 3.91 8.94 -15.89
CA ASP A 48 3.50 7.98 -14.87
C ASP A 48 3.11 6.62 -15.47
N LEU A 49 2.70 6.57 -16.76
CA LEU A 49 2.42 5.31 -17.47
C LEU A 49 3.68 4.44 -17.65
N GLU A 50 4.88 5.04 -17.70
CA GLU A 50 6.14 4.30 -17.77
C GLU A 50 6.48 3.62 -16.44
N CYS A 51 5.90 4.10 -15.35
CA CYS A 51 6.09 3.60 -13.99
C CYS A 51 5.04 2.55 -13.57
N MET A 52 4.17 2.12 -14.49
CA MET A 52 3.13 1.12 -14.23
C MET A 52 3.56 -0.27 -14.69
N ALA A 53 3.32 -1.27 -13.84
CA ALA A 53 3.38 -2.68 -14.21
C ALA A 53 2.14 -3.13 -15.02
N VAL A 54 1.89 -2.46 -16.13
CA VAL A 54 0.83 -2.79 -17.09
C VAL A 54 1.47 -2.92 -18.47
N PRO A 55 1.13 -3.94 -19.28
CA PRO A 55 1.64 -4.03 -20.64
C PRO A 55 1.28 -2.79 -21.48
N PRO A 56 2.19 -2.23 -22.31
CA PRO A 56 2.02 -0.97 -23.02
C PRO A 56 0.70 -0.84 -23.77
N LYS A 57 0.25 -1.93 -24.41
CA LYS A 57 -1.00 -1.97 -25.17
C LYS A 57 -2.28 -1.75 -24.32
N TYR A 58 -2.20 -1.92 -23.01
CA TYR A 58 -3.32 -1.71 -22.08
C TYR A 58 -3.16 -0.47 -21.20
N ARG A 59 -2.04 0.26 -21.31
CA ARG A 59 -1.83 1.48 -20.54
C ARG A 59 -2.81 2.54 -21.02
N GLN A 60 -3.57 3.08 -20.08
CA GLN A 60 -4.54 4.14 -20.33
C GLN A 60 -4.42 5.17 -19.22
N LEU A 61 -4.51 6.45 -19.59
CA LEU A 61 -4.41 7.57 -18.67
C LEU A 61 -5.54 7.59 -17.62
N GLY A 62 -6.70 7.00 -17.95
CA GLY A 62 -7.88 7.06 -17.11
C GLY A 62 -8.39 8.49 -16.93
N THR A 63 -8.94 8.78 -15.76
CA THR A 63 -9.58 10.09 -15.48
C THR A 63 -8.94 10.86 -14.32
N PHE A 64 -7.98 10.25 -13.60
CA PHE A 64 -7.37 10.84 -12.41
C PHE A 64 -6.70 12.20 -12.67
N HIS A 65 -5.97 12.37 -13.78
CA HIS A 65 -5.31 13.63 -14.13
C HIS A 65 -6.27 14.86 -14.14
N LYS A 66 -7.57 14.65 -14.38
CA LYS A 66 -8.60 15.71 -14.36
C LYS A 66 -8.92 16.16 -12.93
N TYR A 67 -8.91 15.22 -11.98
CA TYR A 67 -9.08 15.51 -10.56
C TYR A 67 -7.82 16.11 -9.96
N TYR A 68 -6.65 15.58 -10.35
CA TYR A 68 -5.34 16.08 -9.96
C TYR A 68 -5.11 17.54 -10.38
N SER A 69 -5.50 17.90 -11.62
CA SER A 69 -5.42 19.29 -12.12
C SER A 69 -6.46 20.25 -11.54
N GLY A 70 -7.50 19.74 -10.85
CA GLY A 70 -8.66 20.52 -10.43
C GLY A 70 -9.67 20.82 -11.55
N SER A 71 -9.47 20.29 -12.76
CA SER A 71 -10.45 20.39 -13.86
C SER A 71 -11.77 19.69 -13.52
N LYS A 72 -11.71 18.68 -12.64
CA LYS A 72 -12.85 18.04 -11.98
C LYS A 72 -12.66 18.09 -10.47
N VAL A 73 -13.77 18.21 -9.76
CA VAL A 73 -13.81 18.17 -8.30
C VAL A 73 -14.24 16.79 -7.86
N VAL A 74 -13.51 16.23 -6.89
CA VAL A 74 -13.87 14.97 -6.23
C VAL A 74 -15.14 15.20 -5.40
N PRO A 75 -16.27 14.53 -5.74
CA PRO A 75 -17.58 14.87 -5.17
C PRO A 75 -17.78 14.33 -3.74
N TYR A 76 -17.03 13.30 -3.35
CA TYR A 76 -17.10 12.67 -2.03
C TYR A 76 -15.70 12.56 -1.45
N PRO A 77 -15.49 12.85 -0.15
CA PRO A 77 -14.27 12.43 0.54
C PRO A 77 -13.94 10.99 0.19
N THR A 78 -12.74 10.76 -0.34
CA THR A 78 -12.32 9.44 -0.84
C THR A 78 -11.01 9.05 -0.20
N ILE A 79 -10.94 7.85 0.39
CA ILE A 79 -9.71 7.22 0.86
C ILE A 79 -9.42 6.04 -0.05
N PHE A 80 -8.15 5.86 -0.43
CA PHE A 80 -7.73 4.69 -1.20
C PHE A 80 -6.39 4.14 -0.72
N ILE A 81 -6.17 2.86 -0.99
CA ILE A 81 -4.88 2.17 -0.90
C ILE A 81 -4.39 1.82 -2.31
N GLY A 82 -3.13 1.44 -2.46
CA GLY A 82 -2.57 0.99 -3.74
C GLY A 82 -2.79 -0.50 -3.98
N GLY A 83 -2.96 -0.89 -5.25
CA GLY A 83 -2.90 -2.28 -5.71
C GLY A 83 -1.59 -2.59 -6.45
N ASN A 84 -1.66 -3.41 -7.50
CA ASN A 84 -0.52 -3.77 -8.34
C ASN A 84 -0.47 -2.98 -9.67
N HIS A 85 -1.56 -2.35 -10.08
CA HIS A 85 -1.60 -1.47 -11.24
C HIS A 85 -1.60 -0.01 -10.81
N GLU A 86 -0.45 0.51 -10.42
CA GLU A 86 -0.33 1.86 -9.88
C GLU A 86 0.71 2.71 -10.61
N ALA A 87 0.50 4.03 -10.58
CA ALA A 87 1.56 5.00 -10.84
C ALA A 87 2.47 5.05 -9.60
N SER A 88 3.31 4.02 -9.46
CA SER A 88 4.08 3.79 -8.24
C SER A 88 5.04 4.92 -7.92
N ASN A 89 5.59 5.58 -8.95
CA ASN A 89 6.43 6.77 -8.78
C ASN A 89 5.71 7.89 -8.03
N TYR A 90 4.43 8.14 -8.35
CA TYR A 90 3.66 9.18 -7.66
C TYR A 90 3.25 8.76 -6.25
N LEU A 91 2.76 7.53 -6.08
CA LEU A 91 2.38 7.03 -4.75
C LEU A 91 3.59 6.94 -3.82
N TRP A 92 4.80 6.73 -4.35
CA TRP A 92 6.05 6.79 -3.60
C TRP A 92 6.29 8.14 -2.94
N GLU A 93 5.91 9.24 -3.61
CA GLU A 93 6.01 10.60 -3.05
C GLU A 93 5.16 10.78 -1.79
N LEU A 94 4.12 9.95 -1.64
CA LEU A 94 3.13 9.96 -0.57
C LEU A 94 3.23 8.71 0.32
N TYR A 95 4.45 8.20 0.57
CA TYR A 95 4.66 6.96 1.30
C TYR A 95 3.95 6.89 2.66
N TYR A 96 3.99 7.98 3.43
CA TYR A 96 3.32 8.10 4.74
C TYR A 96 1.81 8.44 4.66
N GLY A 97 1.25 8.47 3.45
CA GLY A 97 -0.10 8.93 3.17
C GLY A 97 -0.17 10.44 2.93
N GLY A 98 -1.23 10.88 2.26
CA GLY A 98 -1.44 12.28 1.93
C GLY A 98 -2.49 12.49 0.84
N TRP A 99 -2.80 13.75 0.56
CA TRP A 99 -3.74 14.09 -0.50
C TRP A 99 -3.10 13.83 -1.87
N ALA A 100 -3.64 12.86 -2.62
CA ALA A 100 -3.27 12.63 -4.01
C ALA A 100 -3.98 13.62 -4.96
N ALA A 101 -5.13 14.13 -4.53
CA ALA A 101 -5.81 15.29 -5.12
C ALA A 101 -6.68 15.94 -4.04
N GLN A 102 -7.30 17.09 -4.33
CA GLN A 102 -8.24 17.71 -3.40
C GLN A 102 -9.38 16.73 -3.04
N ASN A 103 -9.60 16.48 -1.74
CA ASN A 103 -10.57 15.52 -1.18
C ASN A 103 -10.33 14.04 -1.53
N LEU A 104 -9.13 13.68 -2.00
CA LEU A 104 -8.76 12.31 -2.35
C LEU A 104 -7.46 11.94 -1.64
N TYR A 105 -7.57 11.11 -0.61
CA TYR A 105 -6.51 10.78 0.32
C TYR A 105 -5.95 9.38 0.06
N PHE A 106 -4.65 9.30 -0.25
CA PHE A 106 -3.93 8.04 -0.26
C PHE A 106 -3.53 7.69 1.17
N LEU A 107 -3.86 6.48 1.62
CA LEU A 107 -3.56 6.05 2.99
C LEU A 107 -2.07 5.80 3.22
N GLY A 108 -1.27 5.67 2.16
CA GLY A 108 0.16 5.36 2.21
C GLY A 108 0.42 3.88 1.97
N TRP A 109 1.69 3.51 2.09
CA TRP A 109 2.13 2.11 1.98
C TRP A 109 1.59 1.22 3.09
N GLY A 110 1.58 1.76 4.30
CA GLY A 110 0.70 1.37 5.40
C GLY A 110 0.28 2.63 6.12
N GLY A 111 -0.93 2.66 6.66
CA GLY A 111 -1.44 3.87 7.30
C GLY A 111 -2.66 3.62 8.17
N VAL A 112 -2.85 4.50 9.17
CA VAL A 112 -4.07 4.58 9.98
C VAL A 112 -4.47 6.03 10.14
N ILE A 113 -5.74 6.32 9.87
CA ILE A 113 -6.35 7.63 10.09
C ILE A 113 -7.73 7.47 10.74
N ASN A 114 -8.22 8.56 11.31
CA ASN A 114 -9.58 8.66 11.81
C ASN A 114 -10.40 9.55 10.87
N PHE A 115 -11.61 9.10 10.53
CA PHE A 115 -12.58 9.89 9.76
C PHE A 115 -13.93 9.83 10.45
N GLY A 116 -14.38 10.95 11.01
CA GLY A 116 -15.65 11.04 11.71
C GLY A 116 -15.81 9.97 12.80
N GLY A 117 -14.81 9.83 13.68
CA GLY A 117 -14.75 8.82 14.74
C GLY A 117 -14.56 7.36 14.29
N VAL A 118 -14.47 7.07 12.99
CA VAL A 118 -14.18 5.73 12.46
C VAL A 118 -12.68 5.58 12.24
N ARG A 119 -12.07 4.56 12.84
CA ARG A 119 -10.63 4.29 12.71
C ARG A 119 -10.36 3.34 11.55
N ILE A 120 -9.64 3.84 10.54
CA ILE A 120 -9.43 3.19 9.26
C ILE A 120 -7.94 2.91 9.09
N ALA A 121 -7.58 1.63 9.02
CA ALA A 121 -6.24 1.17 8.73
C ALA A 121 -6.17 0.56 7.32
N GLY A 122 -4.98 0.51 6.75
CA GLY A 122 -4.79 -0.22 5.50
C GLY A 122 -3.35 -0.45 5.12
N SER A 123 -3.17 -1.42 4.21
CA SER A 123 -1.91 -1.83 3.63
C SER A 123 -2.04 -1.85 2.10
N SER A 124 -1.14 -1.14 1.42
CA SER A 124 -1.08 -1.09 -0.04
C SER A 124 -0.25 -2.23 -0.60
N GLY A 125 -0.57 -2.65 -1.84
CA GLY A 125 0.21 -3.63 -2.60
C GLY A 125 -0.31 -5.07 -2.51
N ILE A 126 0.48 -5.99 -3.08
CA ILE A 126 0.21 -7.44 -3.04
C ILE A 126 1.39 -8.24 -2.50
N PHE A 127 1.13 -9.42 -1.93
CA PHE A 127 2.18 -10.25 -1.35
C PHE A 127 3.00 -11.01 -2.41
N LYS A 128 4.33 -10.90 -2.32
CA LYS A 128 5.28 -11.79 -3.03
C LYS A 128 6.39 -12.22 -2.07
N GLY A 129 6.49 -13.53 -1.82
CA GLY A 129 7.40 -14.10 -0.83
C GLY A 129 8.86 -13.65 -0.97
N ASN A 130 9.37 -13.58 -2.21
CA ASN A 130 10.76 -13.24 -2.51
C ASN A 130 11.12 -11.79 -2.11
N HIS A 131 10.16 -10.87 -2.16
CA HIS A 131 10.39 -9.47 -1.80
C HIS A 131 9.96 -9.13 -0.37
N TYR A 132 9.20 -10.01 0.29
CA TYR A 132 8.59 -9.70 1.58
C TYR A 132 9.61 -9.30 2.65
N ARG A 133 10.80 -9.90 2.64
CA ARG A 133 11.87 -9.60 3.61
C ARG A 133 12.90 -8.59 3.11
N CYS A 134 12.72 -8.05 1.91
CA CYS A 134 13.59 -7.03 1.35
C CYS A 134 13.21 -5.65 1.91
N GLY A 135 14.15 -4.71 1.83
CA GLY A 135 13.80 -3.30 1.93
C GLY A 135 13.13 -2.79 0.66
N HIS A 136 12.93 -1.48 0.59
CA HIS A 136 12.39 -0.79 -0.57
C HIS A 136 13.55 -0.23 -1.41
N TYR A 137 14.08 -1.04 -2.31
CA TYR A 137 15.34 -0.77 -3.02
C TYR A 137 15.17 -0.21 -4.43
N GLU A 138 13.94 -0.17 -4.91
CA GLU A 138 13.58 0.24 -6.26
C GLU A 138 13.94 1.70 -6.49
N LYS A 139 14.58 1.98 -7.63
CA LYS A 139 15.03 3.33 -8.00
C LYS A 139 14.52 3.66 -9.40
N ALA A 140 13.91 4.83 -9.55
CA ALA A 140 13.54 5.35 -10.86
C ALA A 140 14.81 5.74 -11.66
N PRO A 141 14.84 5.54 -12.99
CA PRO A 141 13.79 4.94 -13.81
C PRO A 141 13.72 3.43 -13.54
N TYR A 142 12.51 2.92 -13.34
CA TYR A 142 12.30 1.54 -12.91
C TYR A 142 12.67 0.55 -14.02
N SER A 143 13.44 -0.47 -13.67
CA SER A 143 13.58 -1.65 -14.52
C SER A 143 12.27 -2.46 -14.57
N SER A 144 12.17 -3.43 -15.47
CA SER A 144 11.04 -4.37 -15.51
C SER A 144 10.86 -5.14 -14.20
N SER A 145 11.95 -5.38 -13.46
CA SER A 145 11.87 -6.00 -12.13
C SER A 145 11.34 -5.02 -11.09
N ASP A 146 11.87 -3.79 -11.07
CA ASP A 146 11.46 -2.75 -10.13
C ASP A 146 9.97 -2.42 -10.28
N LEU A 147 9.46 -2.34 -11.51
CA LEU A 147 8.04 -2.13 -11.80
C LEU A 147 7.15 -3.14 -11.07
N ARG A 148 7.62 -4.38 -10.86
CA ARG A 148 6.89 -5.42 -10.13
C ARG A 148 7.17 -5.37 -8.64
N SER A 149 8.42 -5.20 -8.23
CA SER A 149 8.79 -5.23 -6.83
C SER A 149 8.29 -4.00 -6.04
N ILE A 150 8.14 -2.85 -6.72
CA ILE A 150 7.70 -1.58 -6.14
C ILE A 150 6.26 -1.58 -5.64
N TYR A 151 5.43 -2.59 -5.88
CA TYR A 151 4.09 -2.67 -5.25
C TYR A 151 3.96 -3.90 -4.34
N HIS A 152 5.03 -4.67 -4.17
CA HIS A 152 4.97 -5.82 -3.29
C HIS A 152 5.02 -5.40 -1.82
N VAL A 153 4.16 -5.99 -1.02
CA VAL A 153 4.12 -5.78 0.43
C VAL A 153 5.46 -6.14 1.06
N ARG A 154 5.96 -5.29 1.97
CA ARG A 154 7.15 -5.57 2.79
C ARG A 154 6.77 -5.94 4.22
N GLN A 155 7.59 -6.79 4.82
CA GLN A 155 7.47 -7.19 6.22
C GLN A 155 7.56 -5.97 7.14
N TYR A 156 8.38 -4.97 6.79
CA TYR A 156 8.45 -3.70 7.53
C TYR A 156 7.08 -3.05 7.71
N ASP A 157 6.34 -2.85 6.62
CA ASP A 157 5.04 -2.17 6.63
C ASP A 157 3.98 -2.98 7.41
N ILE A 158 4.00 -4.30 7.24
CA ILE A 158 3.08 -5.22 7.93
C ILE A 158 3.36 -5.28 9.43
N ARG A 159 4.64 -5.33 9.83
CA ARG A 159 5.01 -5.33 11.25
C ARG A 159 4.65 -4.02 11.94
N LYS A 160 4.74 -2.88 11.24
CA LYS A 160 4.26 -1.59 11.78
C LYS A 160 2.78 -1.66 12.11
N LEU A 161 1.94 -2.11 11.18
CA LEU A 161 0.51 -2.29 11.41
C LEU A 161 0.25 -3.30 12.54
N GLY A 162 1.05 -4.35 12.62
CA GLY A 162 1.01 -5.32 13.72
C GLY A 162 1.38 -4.76 15.09
N LEU A 163 1.89 -3.53 15.23
CA LEU A 163 2.14 -2.90 16.54
C LEU A 163 0.89 -2.23 17.13
N LEU A 164 -0.17 -2.06 16.35
CA LEU A 164 -1.42 -1.46 16.80
C LEU A 164 -2.04 -2.29 17.93
N ARG A 165 -2.53 -1.60 18.95
CA ARG A 165 -3.22 -2.19 20.10
C ARG A 165 -4.61 -1.66 20.30
N GLN A 166 -4.88 -0.42 19.89
CA GLN A 166 -6.23 0.09 19.93
C GLN A 166 -7.09 -0.63 18.88
N PRO A 167 -8.39 -0.86 19.13
CA PRO A 167 -9.29 -1.49 18.16
C PRO A 167 -9.34 -0.74 16.82
N ILE A 168 -9.58 -1.48 15.74
CA ILE A 168 -9.72 -0.94 14.38
C ILE A 168 -11.14 -1.21 13.88
N ASP A 169 -11.77 -0.20 13.30
CA ASP A 169 -13.11 -0.37 12.73
C ASP A 169 -13.04 -0.98 11.32
N ILE A 170 -12.16 -0.45 10.47
CA ILE A 170 -12.04 -0.85 9.07
C ILE A 170 -10.57 -1.10 8.72
N MET A 171 -10.29 -2.28 8.15
CA MET A 171 -9.01 -2.60 7.53
C MET A 171 -9.17 -2.72 6.01
N LEU A 172 -8.29 -2.05 5.26
CA LEU A 172 -8.23 -2.10 3.80
C LEU A 172 -6.96 -2.83 3.33
N THR A 173 -7.10 -3.83 2.46
CA THR A 173 -5.96 -4.46 1.76
C THR A 173 -6.33 -4.75 0.31
N HIS A 174 -5.39 -4.72 -0.61
CA HIS A 174 -5.74 -5.02 -2.01
C HIS A 174 -6.02 -6.52 -2.19
N ASP A 175 -5.04 -7.36 -1.88
CA ASP A 175 -5.18 -8.81 -1.87
C ASP A 175 -5.82 -9.32 -0.57
N TRP A 176 -6.38 -10.53 -0.62
CA TRP A 176 -7.19 -11.08 0.47
C TRP A 176 -6.29 -11.67 1.56
N PRO A 177 -6.72 -11.70 2.83
CA PRO A 177 -6.09 -12.57 3.84
C PRO A 177 -6.15 -14.03 3.40
N ARG A 178 -5.03 -14.74 3.50
CA ARG A 178 -4.95 -16.12 3.02
C ARG A 178 -5.93 -17.06 3.73
N GLY A 179 -6.75 -17.76 2.94
CA GLY A 179 -7.75 -18.70 3.42
C GLY A 179 -9.02 -18.08 4.01
N VAL A 180 -9.22 -16.76 3.85
CA VAL A 180 -10.48 -16.10 4.24
C VAL A 180 -11.69 -16.67 3.50
N GLU A 181 -11.50 -17.28 2.33
CA GLU A 181 -12.56 -17.93 1.57
C GLU A 181 -13.22 -19.06 2.35
N GLN A 182 -12.49 -19.74 3.26
CA GLN A 182 -13.02 -20.83 4.08
C GLN A 182 -14.16 -20.38 5.03
N PHE A 183 -14.32 -19.07 5.23
CA PHE A 183 -15.33 -18.45 6.10
C PHE A 183 -16.55 -17.92 5.32
N GLY A 184 -16.64 -18.22 4.03
CA GLY A 184 -17.77 -17.88 3.17
C GLY A 184 -18.20 -19.04 2.26
N ASP A 185 -18.90 -18.73 1.18
CA ASP A 185 -19.39 -19.75 0.23
C ASP A 185 -18.30 -20.11 -0.79
N VAL A 186 -17.32 -20.93 -0.37
CA VAL A 186 -16.23 -21.45 -1.23
C VAL A 186 -16.79 -22.14 -2.48
N GLN A 187 -17.90 -22.86 -2.35
CA GLN A 187 -18.49 -23.58 -3.48
C GLN A 187 -19.00 -22.60 -4.55
N LYS A 188 -19.63 -21.48 -4.15
CA LYS A 188 -20.00 -20.41 -5.07
C LYS A 188 -18.77 -19.74 -5.68
N LEU A 189 -17.74 -19.47 -4.88
CA LEU A 189 -16.48 -18.91 -5.38
C LEU A 189 -15.88 -19.79 -6.47
N LEU A 190 -15.72 -21.10 -6.22
CA LEU A 190 -15.15 -22.07 -7.16
C LEU A 190 -16.05 -22.40 -8.36
N ARG A 191 -17.35 -22.05 -8.32
CA ARG A 191 -18.23 -22.07 -9.50
C ARG A 191 -17.93 -20.91 -10.44
N VAL A 192 -17.65 -19.72 -9.88
CA VAL A 192 -17.33 -18.50 -10.64
C VAL A 192 -15.87 -18.52 -11.10
N LYS A 193 -14.94 -18.82 -10.19
CA LYS A 193 -13.48 -18.83 -10.39
C LYS A 193 -12.94 -20.24 -10.24
N LYS A 194 -13.12 -21.07 -11.27
CA LYS A 194 -12.77 -22.49 -11.22
C LYS A 194 -11.27 -22.76 -11.01
N TYR A 195 -10.41 -21.83 -11.42
CA TYR A 195 -8.96 -21.95 -11.36
C TYR A 195 -8.42 -21.90 -9.91
N PHE A 196 -9.13 -21.25 -8.99
CA PHE A 196 -8.76 -21.21 -7.57
C PHE A 196 -8.89 -22.55 -6.85
N ARG A 197 -9.42 -23.62 -7.48
CA ARG A 197 -9.61 -24.92 -6.84
C ARG A 197 -8.34 -25.48 -6.21
N GLN A 198 -7.21 -25.36 -6.90
CA GLN A 198 -5.94 -25.89 -6.42
C GLN A 198 -5.39 -25.04 -5.28
N GLU A 199 -5.33 -23.72 -5.47
CA GLU A 199 -4.87 -22.78 -4.43
C GLU A 199 -5.69 -22.87 -3.14
N VAL A 200 -7.02 -22.94 -3.26
CA VAL A 200 -7.92 -23.13 -2.11
C VAL A 200 -7.66 -24.47 -1.42
N ALA A 201 -7.43 -25.55 -2.19
CA ALA A 201 -7.14 -26.86 -1.61
C ALA A 201 -5.76 -26.91 -0.92
N ARG A 202 -4.77 -26.16 -1.42
CA ARG A 202 -3.43 -26.06 -0.83
C ARG A 202 -3.28 -24.96 0.22
N ASN A 203 -4.33 -24.17 0.46
CA ASN A 203 -4.31 -23.02 1.35
C ASN A 203 -3.31 -21.93 0.92
N GLU A 204 -3.28 -21.64 -0.37
CA GLU A 204 -2.37 -20.68 -1.03
C GLU A 204 -3.10 -19.43 -1.53
N LEU A 205 -4.44 -19.43 -1.58
CA LEU A 205 -5.21 -18.28 -2.07
C LEU A 205 -5.14 -17.11 -1.09
N GLY A 206 -4.50 -16.02 -1.50
CA GLY A 206 -4.38 -14.77 -0.75
C GLY A 206 -3.01 -14.58 -0.07
N SER A 207 -2.90 -13.49 0.69
CA SER A 207 -1.69 -13.00 1.32
C SER A 207 -1.49 -13.56 2.73
N PRO A 208 -0.37 -14.28 2.98
CA PRO A 208 0.05 -14.66 4.33
C PRO A 208 0.33 -13.45 5.24
N ALA A 209 0.73 -12.31 4.68
CA ALA A 209 0.96 -11.10 5.47
C ALA A 209 -0.36 -10.51 6.00
N ASN A 210 -1.41 -10.52 5.17
CA ASN A 210 -2.73 -10.08 5.58
C ASN A 210 -3.41 -11.09 6.51
N GLU A 211 -3.09 -12.38 6.38
CA GLU A 211 -3.47 -13.43 7.34
C GLU A 211 -2.96 -13.09 8.74
N GLU A 212 -1.67 -12.72 8.87
CA GLU A 212 -1.04 -12.30 10.13
C GLU A 212 -1.75 -11.08 10.75
N LEU A 213 -2.06 -10.07 9.92
CA LEU A 213 -2.77 -8.87 10.40
C LEU A 213 -4.20 -9.16 10.83
N LEU A 214 -4.94 -10.00 10.10
CA LEU A 214 -6.30 -10.38 10.45
C LEU A 214 -6.35 -11.14 11.78
N GLU A 215 -5.39 -12.04 12.01
CA GLU A 215 -5.24 -12.77 13.27
C GLU A 215 -4.89 -11.84 14.44
N LYS A 216 -4.12 -10.78 14.19
CA LYS A 216 -3.65 -9.90 15.26
C LYS A 216 -4.61 -8.77 15.62
N LEU A 217 -5.25 -8.17 14.63
CA LEU A 217 -5.93 -6.88 14.79
C LEU A 217 -7.44 -7.00 14.98
N HIS A 218 -8.04 -8.13 14.58
CA HIS A 218 -9.48 -8.40 14.71
C HIS A 218 -10.40 -7.21 14.33
N PRO A 219 -10.24 -6.56 13.17
CA PRO A 219 -11.02 -5.38 12.83
C PRO A 219 -12.52 -5.72 12.66
N LYS A 220 -13.42 -4.74 12.87
CA LYS A 220 -14.86 -5.00 12.66
C LYS A 220 -15.18 -5.33 11.20
N TYR A 221 -14.52 -4.64 10.28
CA TYR A 221 -14.65 -4.82 8.84
C TYR A 221 -13.29 -5.00 8.18
N TRP A 222 -13.24 -5.89 7.19
CA TRP A 222 -12.10 -6.06 6.30
C TRP A 222 -12.57 -5.95 4.85
N PHE A 223 -12.00 -5.02 4.11
CA PHE A 223 -12.32 -4.82 2.70
C PHE A 223 -11.12 -5.13 1.80
N SER A 224 -11.37 -5.92 0.75
CA SER A 224 -10.36 -6.28 -0.24
C SER A 224 -10.87 -6.26 -1.68
N ALA A 225 -9.96 -6.42 -2.64
CA ALA A 225 -10.27 -6.44 -4.06
C ALA A 225 -9.43 -7.50 -4.80
N HIS A 226 -8.71 -7.11 -5.84
CA HIS A 226 -7.73 -7.88 -6.61
C HIS A 226 -8.30 -9.07 -7.43
N LEU A 227 -8.99 -10.01 -6.78
CA LEU A 227 -9.47 -11.25 -7.41
C LEU A 227 -10.68 -11.09 -8.35
N HIS A 228 -11.16 -9.85 -8.53
CA HIS A 228 -12.25 -9.49 -9.45
C HIS A 228 -13.50 -10.38 -9.24
N VAL A 229 -13.95 -10.48 -8.00
CA VAL A 229 -15.15 -11.23 -7.61
C VAL A 229 -15.72 -10.68 -6.31
N LYS A 230 -17.03 -10.49 -6.27
CA LYS A 230 -17.71 -10.20 -5.01
C LYS A 230 -17.74 -11.44 -4.13
N PHE A 231 -17.13 -11.35 -2.96
CA PHE A 231 -17.16 -12.40 -1.95
C PHE A 231 -17.39 -11.79 -0.56
N ALA A 232 -18.16 -12.48 0.27
CA ALA A 232 -18.44 -12.05 1.62
C ALA A 232 -18.26 -13.24 2.57
N ALA A 233 -17.64 -12.97 3.71
CA ALA A 233 -17.38 -13.96 4.75
C ALA A 233 -17.53 -13.33 6.14
N ILE A 234 -17.79 -14.18 7.13
CA ILE A 234 -17.78 -13.79 8.54
C ILE A 234 -16.69 -14.63 9.21
N VAL A 235 -15.58 -13.99 9.53
CA VAL A 235 -14.44 -14.65 10.15
C VAL A 235 -14.64 -14.63 11.65
N ASN A 236 -15.00 -15.75 12.25
CA ASN A 236 -14.96 -15.90 13.70
C ASN A 236 -13.50 -16.13 14.13
N HIS A 237 -13.00 -15.30 15.06
CA HIS A 237 -11.58 -15.34 15.42
C HIS A 237 -11.17 -16.59 16.19
N ASP A 238 -12.08 -17.22 16.95
CA ASP A 238 -11.81 -18.50 17.61
C ASP A 238 -11.67 -19.63 16.58
N ASP A 239 -12.51 -19.61 15.52
CA ASP A 239 -12.44 -20.57 14.41
C ASP A 239 -11.20 -20.34 13.54
N TRP A 240 -10.83 -19.07 13.34
CA TRP A 240 -9.62 -18.68 12.62
C TRP A 240 -8.35 -19.25 13.26
N VAL A 241 -8.18 -19.06 14.57
CA VAL A 241 -7.05 -19.62 15.31
C VAL A 241 -7.05 -21.14 15.28
N ARG A 242 -8.22 -21.79 15.47
CA ARG A 242 -8.33 -23.26 15.37
C ARG A 242 -7.93 -23.82 14.00
N ARG A 243 -8.18 -23.09 12.92
CA ARG A 243 -7.73 -23.47 11.57
C ARG A 243 -6.20 -23.46 11.49
N ASN A 244 -5.56 -22.48 12.11
CA ASN A 244 -4.10 -22.31 12.06
C ASN A 244 -3.37 -23.27 13.02
N ASP A 245 -3.96 -23.61 14.17
CA ASP A 245 -3.40 -24.52 15.18
C ASP A 245 -3.72 -26.02 14.94
N GLY A 246 -4.51 -26.34 13.92
CA GLY A 246 -4.84 -27.73 13.59
C GLY A 246 -3.57 -28.55 13.26
N PRO A 247 -3.51 -29.86 13.57
CA PRO A 247 -2.38 -30.67 13.16
C PRO A 247 -2.23 -30.57 11.64
N VAL A 248 -1.06 -30.13 11.19
CA VAL A 248 -0.62 -30.24 9.79
C VAL A 248 -0.90 -31.67 9.40
N ARG A 249 -1.96 -31.92 8.62
CA ARG A 249 -2.23 -33.26 8.12
C ARG A 249 -1.08 -33.58 7.20
N GLY A 250 -0.14 -34.35 7.72
CA GLY A 250 0.91 -35.00 6.96
C GLY A 250 0.28 -35.58 5.72
N SER A 251 0.89 -35.23 4.60
CA SER A 251 0.66 -35.74 3.27
C SER A 251 0.86 -37.26 3.25
N GLU A 252 -0.17 -38.00 3.63
CA GLU A 252 -0.28 -39.42 3.30
C GLU A 252 -1.63 -39.67 2.63
N HIS A 253 -1.54 -40.17 1.39
CA HIS A 253 -2.60 -40.65 0.49
C HIS A 253 -3.32 -39.62 -0.39
N ASN A 254 -2.76 -39.38 -1.59
CA ASN A 254 -3.34 -39.94 -2.82
C ASN A 254 -2.33 -39.89 -3.99
N GLN A 255 -1.46 -40.91 -4.11
CA GLN A 255 -0.73 -41.18 -5.36
C GLN A 255 -1.71 -41.82 -6.35
N GLN A 256 -2.60 -41.01 -6.93
CA GLN A 256 -3.34 -41.33 -8.15
C GLN A 256 -4.14 -40.09 -8.60
N ALA A 257 -3.42 -39.01 -8.91
CA ALA A 257 -3.92 -38.01 -9.83
C ALA A 257 -3.31 -38.32 -11.20
N GLN A 258 -4.12 -38.81 -12.13
CA GLN A 258 -3.75 -38.88 -13.53
C GLN A 258 -3.35 -37.48 -13.99
N THR A 259 -2.14 -37.35 -14.49
CA THR A 259 -1.65 -36.18 -15.22
C THR A 259 -2.54 -35.97 -16.44
N MET A 260 -3.57 -35.15 -16.31
CA MET A 260 -4.16 -34.49 -17.46
C MET A 260 -3.19 -33.40 -17.88
N VAL A 261 -2.25 -33.77 -18.77
CA VAL A 261 -1.41 -32.83 -19.50
C VAL A 261 -2.34 -31.93 -20.31
N ASN A 262 -2.22 -30.62 -20.09
CA ASN A 262 -2.95 -29.61 -20.84
C ASN A 262 -2.33 -29.52 -22.25
N PRO A 263 -3.06 -29.75 -23.35
CA PRO A 263 -2.49 -29.75 -24.70
C PRO A 263 -2.05 -28.37 -25.22
N ASP A 264 -2.18 -27.31 -24.41
CA ASP A 264 -1.73 -25.95 -24.74
C ASP A 264 -0.53 -25.49 -23.87
N GLU A 265 0.25 -26.45 -23.35
CA GLU A 265 1.54 -26.20 -22.70
C GLU A 265 2.56 -25.69 -23.75
N ILE A 266 2.80 -24.38 -23.78
CA ILE A 266 4.00 -23.81 -24.40
C ILE A 266 5.04 -23.64 -23.28
N VAL A 267 6.01 -24.55 -23.28
CA VAL A 267 7.25 -24.43 -22.52
C VAL A 267 8.06 -23.29 -23.14
N ILE A 268 8.24 -22.21 -22.40
CA ILE A 268 9.22 -21.19 -22.76
C ILE A 268 10.34 -21.30 -21.73
N ALA A 269 11.40 -21.99 -22.12
CA ALA A 269 12.64 -22.03 -21.36
C ALA A 269 13.34 -20.68 -21.53
N PHE A 270 13.57 -19.99 -20.42
CA PHE A 270 14.63 -19.00 -20.31
C PHE A 270 15.40 -19.30 -19.04
N ASP A 271 16.71 -19.52 -19.22
CA ASP A 271 17.67 -19.84 -18.18
C ASP A 271 17.69 -18.72 -17.13
N ASP A 272 17.14 -19.01 -15.96
CA ASP A 272 17.83 -18.88 -14.68
C ASP A 272 17.05 -19.71 -13.64
N ASP A 273 17.79 -20.57 -12.93
CA ASP A 273 17.29 -21.57 -12.00
C ASP A 273 16.26 -21.02 -10.99
N ASP A 274 14.98 -21.43 -11.12
CA ASP A 274 14.10 -21.75 -9.98
C ASP A 274 12.80 -22.41 -10.45
N MET A 275 12.64 -23.68 -10.07
CA MET A 275 11.45 -24.50 -10.30
C MET A 275 10.30 -24.12 -9.34
N ASP A 276 9.06 -24.26 -9.83
CA ASP A 276 7.75 -24.12 -9.16
C ASP A 276 7.19 -22.70 -8.97
N THR A 277 6.43 -22.23 -9.97
CA THR A 277 5.28 -21.34 -9.75
C THR A 277 4.04 -21.86 -10.51
N PRO A 278 2.85 -21.94 -9.89
CA PRO A 278 1.61 -22.23 -10.61
C PRO A 278 1.16 -21.01 -11.44
N ALA A 279 0.64 -21.27 -12.64
CA ALA A 279 0.25 -20.27 -13.64
C ALA A 279 -0.84 -19.28 -13.17
N PRO A 280 -0.83 -18.03 -13.65
CA PRO A 280 -1.74 -16.97 -13.23
C PRO A 280 -3.17 -17.13 -13.73
N ASN A 281 -4.09 -16.52 -12.97
CA ASN A 281 -5.53 -16.44 -13.21
C ASN A 281 -5.86 -15.75 -14.56
N PRO A 282 -6.73 -16.28 -15.44
CA PRO A 282 -7.09 -15.62 -16.70
C PRO A 282 -7.87 -14.29 -16.56
N ASP A 283 -8.30 -13.94 -15.34
CA ASP A 283 -8.87 -12.61 -15.02
C ASP A 283 -7.81 -11.61 -14.48
N GLU A 284 -6.57 -12.07 -14.32
CA GLU A 284 -5.37 -11.28 -14.06
C GLU A 284 -4.57 -11.21 -15.36
N ILE A 285 -4.38 -10.00 -15.91
CA ILE A 285 -3.58 -9.83 -17.13
C ILE A 285 -2.10 -9.85 -16.72
N THR A 286 -1.52 -11.04 -16.60
CA THR A 286 -0.07 -11.23 -16.75
C THR A 286 0.16 -11.71 -18.18
N ILE A 287 0.48 -10.77 -19.05
CA ILE A 287 0.87 -11.04 -20.44
C ILE A 287 2.36 -10.76 -20.54
N ASP A 288 3.11 -11.81 -20.87
CA ASP A 288 4.52 -11.76 -21.15
C ASP A 288 4.81 -10.74 -22.26
N PHE A 289 5.79 -9.90 -21.99
CA PHE A 289 6.42 -9.07 -23.00
C PHE A 289 7.41 -9.97 -23.72
N ASP A 290 7.05 -10.42 -24.92
CA ASP A 290 7.92 -10.40 -26.09
C ASP A 290 7.17 -10.96 -27.30
N GLU A 291 6.81 -10.08 -28.22
CA GLU A 291 6.72 -10.44 -29.64
C GLU A 291 7.03 -9.19 -30.46
N ALA A 292 8.32 -8.89 -30.57
CA ALA A 292 8.84 -8.12 -31.67
C ALA A 292 8.72 -9.01 -32.92
N VAL A 293 7.79 -8.65 -33.80
CA VAL A 293 7.62 -9.29 -35.10
C VAL A 293 8.74 -8.83 -36.05
N ASP A 294 9.83 -9.60 -36.09
CA ASP A 294 10.69 -9.67 -37.26
C ASP A 294 10.02 -10.58 -38.30
N ALA A 295 9.38 -9.96 -39.29
CA ALA A 295 8.95 -10.64 -40.51
C ALA A 295 9.75 -10.06 -41.68
N GLU A 296 10.77 -10.78 -42.12
CA GLU A 296 11.41 -10.53 -43.42
C GLU A 296 10.41 -10.73 -44.58
N PRO A 297 10.47 -9.90 -45.64
CA PRO A 297 9.49 -9.91 -46.70
C PRO A 297 9.85 -10.92 -47.81
N SER A 298 8.87 -11.73 -48.21
CA SER A 298 8.95 -12.49 -49.46
C SER A 298 8.49 -11.63 -50.66
N THR A 299 9.34 -11.63 -51.67
CA THR A 299 9.26 -11.01 -52.99
C THR A 299 7.88 -10.96 -53.67
N LYS A 300 7.49 -9.78 -54.17
CA LYS A 300 6.97 -9.58 -55.55
C LYS A 300 7.04 -8.11 -55.98
N GLN A 301 7.51 -7.93 -57.21
CA GLN A 301 7.87 -6.71 -57.94
C GLN A 301 6.73 -5.70 -58.10
N VAL A 302 7.00 -4.38 -58.00
CA VAL A 302 6.69 -3.33 -59.02
C VAL A 302 7.57 -2.07 -58.82
N GLN A 303 8.24 -1.68 -59.90
CA GLN A 303 8.87 -0.43 -60.38
C GLN A 303 8.96 0.88 -59.54
N SER A 304 10.22 1.29 -59.32
CA SER A 304 10.92 2.58 -59.62
C SER A 304 10.24 3.95 -59.42
N THR A 305 10.91 4.84 -58.66
CA THR A 305 11.56 6.08 -59.14
C THR A 305 12.60 6.59 -58.12
N VAL A 306 13.60 7.32 -58.61
CA VAL A 306 14.95 7.57 -58.07
C VAL A 306 15.08 8.99 -57.48
N ASP A 307 15.93 9.11 -56.43
CA ASP A 307 16.83 10.24 -56.03
C ASP A 307 16.29 11.55 -55.42
N PRO A 308 17.15 12.41 -54.82
CA PRO A 308 18.33 12.18 -53.94
C PRO A 308 18.27 13.07 -52.67
N ASN A 309 18.87 12.62 -51.56
CA ASN A 309 19.71 13.45 -50.67
C ASN A 309 20.23 12.56 -49.53
N GLU A 310 21.29 11.82 -49.83
CA GLU A 310 22.21 11.26 -48.83
C GLU A 310 23.17 12.36 -48.37
N ILE A 311 23.42 12.43 -47.06
CA ILE A 311 24.68 12.92 -46.51
C ILE A 311 25.20 11.82 -45.58
N ILE A 312 26.28 11.20 -46.04
CA ILE A 312 27.15 10.26 -45.32
C ILE A 312 28.12 11.11 -44.49
N ILE A 313 28.26 10.80 -43.20
CA ILE A 313 29.46 11.12 -42.43
C ILE A 313 29.77 9.88 -41.57
N ASP A 314 30.72 9.09 -42.05
CA ASP A 314 31.54 8.19 -41.26
C ASP A 314 32.67 9.01 -40.63
N ASP A 315 32.97 8.76 -39.35
CA ASP A 315 34.29 9.04 -38.75
C ASP A 315 34.51 8.02 -37.62
N ASP A 316 35.20 6.93 -37.96
CA ASP A 316 35.89 6.02 -37.04
C ASP A 316 37.07 6.74 -36.36
N PHE A 317 37.35 6.45 -35.07
CA PHE A 317 38.73 6.36 -34.54
C PHE A 317 38.78 5.67 -33.15
N ASP A 318 39.26 4.42 -33.18
CA ASP A 318 40.15 3.64 -32.30
C ASP A 318 40.27 3.87 -30.77
N ASP A 319 39.87 2.82 -30.04
CA ASP A 319 40.63 1.95 -29.11
C ASP A 319 42.00 2.41 -28.55
N ILE A 320 42.16 2.44 -27.21
CA ILE A 320 43.34 1.88 -26.50
C ILE A 320 43.01 1.54 -25.02
N GLY A 321 43.26 0.29 -24.61
CA GLY A 321 44.13 0.01 -23.45
C GLY A 321 43.52 -0.59 -22.17
N ALA A 322 43.61 -1.92 -22.06
CA ALA A 322 43.44 -2.74 -20.86
C ALA A 322 44.64 -2.64 -19.89
N ASP A 323 44.44 -3.02 -18.62
CA ASP A 323 45.43 -3.81 -17.87
C ASP A 323 44.81 -4.58 -16.68
N GLU A 324 45.33 -5.80 -16.53
CA GLU A 324 44.95 -6.96 -15.70
C GLU A 324 45.23 -6.81 -14.19
N ILE A 325 44.51 -7.56 -13.32
CA ILE A 325 45.11 -8.25 -12.16
C ILE A 325 44.48 -9.65 -11.96
N VAL A 326 45.38 -10.58 -11.67
CA VAL A 326 45.37 -12.04 -11.76
C VAL A 326 44.76 -12.74 -10.52
N ASP A 327 44.10 -13.86 -10.79
CA ASP A 327 43.60 -14.88 -9.87
C ASP A 327 44.68 -15.95 -9.58
N THR A 328 44.82 -16.39 -8.32
CA THR A 328 45.42 -17.70 -7.99
C THR A 328 44.80 -18.27 -6.72
N ASN A 329 44.10 -19.40 -6.90
CA ASN A 329 43.79 -20.41 -5.88
C ASN A 329 45.05 -21.17 -5.43
N GLU A 330 45.08 -21.61 -4.16
CA GLU A 330 45.34 -23.00 -3.71
C GLU A 330 45.62 -23.08 -2.18
N GLY A 331 45.13 -24.14 -1.53
CA GLY A 331 45.78 -24.71 -0.34
C GLY A 331 44.91 -25.08 0.87
N VAL A 332 44.40 -26.31 0.88
CA VAL A 332 43.83 -27.04 2.04
C VAL A 332 44.96 -27.59 2.92
N ILE A 333 44.93 -27.40 4.25
CA ILE A 333 45.57 -28.29 5.25
C ILE A 333 44.78 -28.28 6.59
N ASP A 334 44.31 -29.46 7.00
CA ASP A 334 43.86 -29.85 8.35
C ASP A 334 45.06 -30.34 9.18
N ILE A 335 45.23 -29.92 10.44
CA ILE A 335 45.86 -30.77 11.49
C ILE A 335 45.47 -30.34 12.92
N ASP A 336 45.19 -31.37 13.73
CA ASP A 336 44.80 -31.44 15.14
C ASP A 336 45.86 -31.02 16.20
N GLU A 337 45.34 -30.90 17.44
CA GLU A 337 45.89 -31.36 18.73
C GLU A 337 46.51 -30.40 19.79
N GLU A 338 45.78 -30.38 20.93
CA GLU A 338 46.18 -30.35 22.34
C GLU A 338 47.01 -29.21 22.98
N ILE A 339 46.53 -28.71 24.14
CA ILE A 339 47.18 -28.89 25.47
C ILE A 339 46.28 -28.34 26.61
N SER A 340 45.73 -29.30 27.38
CA SER A 340 45.91 -29.47 28.84
C SER A 340 45.39 -28.46 29.91
N LYS A 341 44.49 -29.01 30.75
CA LYS A 341 44.46 -29.00 32.24
C LYS A 341 43.90 -27.78 33.01
N LYS A 342 42.73 -27.98 33.66
CA LYS A 342 42.58 -28.30 35.12
C LYS A 342 41.10 -28.33 35.58
N VAL A 343 40.72 -29.47 36.16
CA VAL A 343 39.56 -29.78 37.06
C VAL A 343 39.98 -29.37 38.51
N PRO A 344 39.15 -29.12 39.56
CA PRO A 344 37.90 -29.83 39.98
C PRO A 344 36.81 -28.90 40.59
N ALA A 345 35.67 -29.30 41.19
CA ALA A 345 35.18 -30.55 41.75
C ALA A 345 33.63 -30.51 41.85
N ALA A 346 33.02 -31.69 41.92
CA ALA A 346 31.60 -31.96 42.10
C ALA A 346 31.07 -31.67 43.52
N ASN A 347 29.76 -31.50 43.66
CA ASN A 347 28.92 -32.42 44.45
C ASN A 347 27.42 -32.14 44.28
N ALA A 348 26.69 -33.20 43.98
CA ALA A 348 25.23 -33.30 44.00
C ALA A 348 24.72 -33.59 45.41
N THR A 349 23.46 -33.26 45.71
CA THR A 349 22.49 -34.17 46.34
C THR A 349 21.09 -33.55 46.41
N ASP A 350 20.10 -34.39 46.04
CA ASP A 350 18.66 -34.23 46.17
C ASP A 350 18.19 -33.79 47.56
N ILE A 351 17.16 -32.93 47.64
CA ILE A 351 16.05 -33.07 48.60
C ILE A 351 14.75 -32.49 47.98
N SER A 352 13.75 -33.37 47.85
CA SER A 352 12.33 -33.10 47.57
C SER A 352 11.64 -32.31 48.70
N HIS A 353 10.71 -31.40 48.40
CA HIS A 353 9.45 -31.27 49.17
C HIS A 353 8.41 -30.36 48.47
N ASN A 354 7.22 -30.93 48.29
CA ASN A 354 5.95 -30.24 48.03
C ASN A 354 5.55 -29.37 49.25
N VAL A 355 5.14 -28.11 49.02
CA VAL A 355 4.23 -27.38 49.91
C VAL A 355 3.23 -26.57 49.08
N THR A 356 1.96 -26.90 49.27
CA THR A 356 0.75 -26.24 48.78
C THR A 356 0.36 -25.02 49.63
N THR A 357 0.17 -23.85 48.98
CA THR A 357 -0.87 -22.77 49.18
C THR A 357 -1.07 -22.13 50.59
N PRO A 358 -1.85 -21.03 50.82
CA PRO A 358 -2.54 -20.02 49.96
C PRO A 358 -2.41 -18.54 50.49
N HIS A 359 -3.17 -17.62 49.87
CA HIS A 359 -3.72 -16.33 50.35
C HIS A 359 -2.99 -15.00 50.07
N ASP A 360 -3.47 -14.32 49.03
CA ASP A 360 -4.27 -13.07 49.04
C ASP A 360 -3.96 -11.90 50.01
N GLU A 361 -4.06 -10.72 49.38
CA GLU A 361 -4.32 -9.35 49.87
C GLU A 361 -3.15 -8.49 50.39
N LEU A 362 -2.85 -7.41 49.64
CA LEU A 362 -3.22 -6.01 50.01
C LEU A 362 -2.74 -4.97 48.95
N ILE A 363 -3.69 -4.50 48.12
CA ILE A 363 -4.03 -3.10 47.75
C ILE A 363 -2.91 -2.10 47.37
N ASN A 364 -2.98 -1.53 46.16
CA ASN A 364 -3.27 -0.08 45.99
C ASN A 364 -3.77 0.29 44.59
N GLU A 365 -5.07 0.61 44.53
CA GLU A 365 -5.74 1.33 43.44
C GLU A 365 -5.53 2.84 43.64
N ASN A 366 -4.98 3.53 42.64
CA ASN A 366 -5.35 4.89 42.23
C ASN A 366 -4.38 5.39 41.15
N THR A 367 -4.68 5.01 39.92
CA THR A 367 -4.38 5.82 38.73
C THR A 367 -5.51 5.51 37.76
N GLU A 368 -6.38 6.49 37.51
CA GLU A 368 -7.32 6.44 36.39
C GLU A 368 -6.49 6.46 35.09
N LYS A 369 -6.04 5.27 34.68
CA LYS A 369 -5.58 5.01 33.33
C LYS A 369 -6.83 4.80 32.50
N THR A 370 -6.93 5.53 31.40
CA THR A 370 -7.88 5.26 30.31
C THR A 370 -7.96 3.74 30.08
N PRO A 371 -9.14 3.09 30.12
CA PRO A 371 -9.20 1.65 29.96
C PRO A 371 -8.72 1.31 28.55
N MET A 372 -7.58 0.62 28.47
CA MET A 372 -7.09 0.04 27.23
C MET A 372 -8.07 -1.06 26.84
N LEU A 373 -8.87 -0.83 25.82
CA LEU A 373 -9.80 -1.82 25.28
C LEU A 373 -8.99 -2.91 24.57
N ASP A 374 -9.16 -4.16 25.01
CA ASP A 374 -8.53 -5.35 24.43
C ASP A 374 -9.07 -5.59 23.00
N PRO A 375 -8.22 -5.81 21.98
CA PRO A 375 -8.63 -6.27 20.65
C PRO A 375 -9.55 -7.51 20.66
N SER A 376 -9.66 -8.24 21.78
CA SER A 376 -10.56 -9.39 21.94
C SER A 376 -12.06 -9.08 22.02
N GLU A 377 -12.50 -7.81 22.06
CA GLU A 377 -13.94 -7.51 22.08
C GLU A 377 -14.66 -7.85 20.75
N THR A 378 -13.97 -7.79 19.62
CA THR A 378 -14.50 -8.18 18.31
C THR A 378 -14.38 -9.68 18.11
N LYS A 379 -15.47 -10.41 18.34
CA LYS A 379 -15.51 -11.88 18.15
C LYS A 379 -15.46 -12.32 16.68
N ALA A 380 -15.78 -11.41 15.75
CA ALA A 380 -15.76 -11.73 14.34
C ALA A 380 -15.50 -10.48 13.46
N THR A 381 -14.76 -10.70 12.37
CA THR A 381 -14.55 -9.73 11.29
C THR A 381 -15.54 -9.97 10.15
N ARG A 382 -16.14 -8.90 9.63
CA ARG A 382 -16.96 -8.94 8.41
C ARG A 382 -16.07 -8.67 7.20
N PHE A 383 -15.76 -9.72 6.45
CA PHE A 383 -14.97 -9.63 5.23
C PHE A 383 -15.86 -9.37 4.02
N LEU A 384 -15.47 -8.43 3.17
CA LEU A 384 -16.09 -8.18 1.88
C LEU A 384 -14.99 -7.87 0.84
N SER A 385 -15.06 -8.55 -0.29
CA SER A 385 -14.35 -8.16 -1.49
C SER A 385 -15.30 -7.83 -2.62
N LEU A 386 -14.86 -6.95 -3.52
CA LEU A 386 -15.65 -6.45 -4.63
C LEU A 386 -14.90 -6.60 -5.96
N ASP A 387 -15.67 -6.56 -7.05
CA ASP A 387 -15.16 -6.65 -8.41
C ASP A 387 -14.63 -5.28 -8.89
N LYS A 388 -14.07 -5.22 -10.10
CA LYS A 388 -13.70 -3.96 -10.76
C LYS A 388 -14.90 -3.26 -11.40
N CYS A 389 -14.81 -1.95 -11.57
CA CYS A 389 -15.85 -1.12 -12.18
C CYS A 389 -16.05 -1.44 -13.68
N LEU A 390 -16.86 -2.46 -13.97
CA LEU A 390 -17.26 -2.86 -15.33
C LEU A 390 -18.75 -3.19 -15.40
N PRO A 391 -19.36 -3.12 -16.60
CA PRO A 391 -20.78 -3.44 -16.79
C PRO A 391 -21.17 -4.82 -16.25
N GLY A 392 -22.24 -4.86 -15.45
CA GLY A 392 -22.77 -6.10 -14.86
C GLY A 392 -21.94 -6.69 -13.71
N ARG A 393 -20.86 -6.03 -13.28
CA ARG A 393 -20.03 -6.46 -12.15
C ARG A 393 -20.50 -5.86 -10.83
N GLN A 394 -20.14 -6.52 -9.73
CA GLN A 394 -20.51 -6.10 -8.37
C GLN A 394 -19.34 -5.40 -7.69
N PHE A 395 -19.07 -4.15 -8.12
CA PHE A 395 -17.88 -3.39 -7.73
C PHE A 395 -18.11 -2.39 -6.59
N LEU A 396 -19.37 -2.10 -6.23
CA LEU A 396 -19.73 -1.08 -5.26
C LEU A 396 -20.70 -1.65 -4.21
N GLN A 397 -20.48 -1.34 -2.94
CA GLN A 397 -21.40 -1.65 -1.84
C GLN A 397 -21.46 -0.50 -0.83
N VAL A 398 -22.67 -0.10 -0.44
CA VAL A 398 -22.89 0.91 0.60
C VAL A 398 -23.13 0.22 1.95
N LEU A 399 -22.51 0.76 2.99
CA LEU A 399 -22.59 0.28 4.36
C LEU A 399 -22.99 1.43 5.30
N ASP A 400 -23.80 1.10 6.29
CA ASP A 400 -24.09 1.98 7.42
C ASP A 400 -23.12 1.66 8.56
N VAL A 401 -22.20 2.58 8.82
CA VAL A 401 -21.22 2.48 9.92
C VAL A 401 -21.63 3.45 11.03
N ALA A 402 -21.73 2.91 12.25
CA ALA A 402 -22.03 3.69 13.44
C ALA A 402 -20.86 4.63 13.75
N THR A 403 -21.18 5.89 14.04
CA THR A 403 -20.21 6.92 14.45
C THR A 403 -20.83 7.74 15.57
N SER A 404 -19.98 8.20 16.49
CA SER A 404 -20.33 9.12 17.57
C SER A 404 -20.25 10.60 17.18
N GLU A 405 -19.76 10.93 15.99
CA GLU A 405 -19.50 12.31 15.58
C GLU A 405 -20.55 12.84 14.59
N GLU A 406 -20.89 14.12 14.72
CA GLU A 406 -21.81 14.82 13.81
C GLU A 406 -21.10 15.46 12.60
N SER A 407 -19.79 15.70 12.71
CA SER A 407 -18.94 16.24 11.63
C SER A 407 -17.86 15.25 11.25
N PHE A 408 -17.69 15.00 9.94
CA PHE A 408 -16.71 14.04 9.46
C PHE A 408 -15.46 14.77 8.94
N THR A 409 -14.41 14.77 9.76
CA THR A 409 -13.12 15.37 9.42
C THR A 409 -12.03 14.31 9.42
N PHE A 410 -11.00 14.53 8.59
CA PHE A 410 -9.81 13.70 8.55
C PHE A 410 -8.88 14.05 9.70
N GLN A 411 -8.48 13.05 10.46
CA GLN A 411 -7.54 13.19 11.57
C GLN A 411 -6.47 12.11 11.50
N TYR A 412 -5.23 12.48 11.85
CA TYR A 412 -4.17 11.53 12.10
C TYR A 412 -4.51 10.65 13.30
N ASP A 413 -4.10 9.39 13.24
CA ASP A 413 -4.19 8.48 14.37
C ASP A 413 -2.97 8.61 15.28
N LEU A 414 -3.18 8.91 16.56
CA LEU A 414 -2.10 9.18 17.51
C LEU A 414 -1.19 7.96 17.73
N GLU A 415 -1.75 6.75 17.83
CA GLU A 415 -0.98 5.51 17.97
C GLU A 415 -0.14 5.26 16.72
N TRP A 416 -0.70 5.49 15.53
CA TRP A 416 0.03 5.36 14.27
C TRP A 416 1.16 6.38 14.10
N LEU A 417 0.97 7.63 14.55
CA LEU A 417 2.04 8.63 14.58
C LEU A 417 3.21 8.16 15.46
N ALA A 418 2.91 7.62 16.65
CA ALA A 418 3.93 7.08 17.56
C ALA A 418 4.66 5.88 16.94
N ILE A 419 3.92 4.91 16.38
CA ILE A 419 4.47 3.73 15.69
C ILE A 419 5.40 4.19 14.55
N THR A 420 4.93 5.13 13.72
CA THR A 420 5.71 5.63 12.58
C THR A 420 7.00 6.30 13.05
N GLN A 421 6.95 7.11 14.10
CA GLN A 421 8.13 7.78 14.64
C GLN A 421 9.15 6.78 15.21
N VAL A 422 8.70 5.82 16.02
CA VAL A 422 9.57 4.80 16.63
C VAL A 422 10.20 3.89 15.56
N THR A 423 9.44 3.52 14.54
CA THR A 423 9.87 2.55 13.53
C THR A 423 10.60 3.15 12.33
N ASN A 424 10.62 4.48 12.15
CA ASN A 424 11.26 5.14 11.01
C ASN A 424 12.75 4.79 10.85
N LYS A 425 13.45 4.57 11.98
CA LYS A 425 14.87 4.17 11.99
C LYS A 425 15.13 2.83 11.27
N TYR A 426 14.11 1.97 11.15
CA TYR A 426 14.22 0.66 10.49
C TYR A 426 13.75 0.65 9.03
N LEU A 427 13.14 1.72 8.53
CA LEU A 427 12.77 1.81 7.11
C LEU A 427 14.03 1.75 6.24
N SER A 428 14.13 0.76 5.35
CA SER A 428 15.29 0.60 4.46
C SER A 428 14.95 1.00 3.03
N MET A 429 15.81 1.82 2.43
CA MET A 429 15.79 2.18 1.00
C MET A 429 16.77 1.31 0.17
N GLU A 430 17.27 0.23 0.77
CA GLU A 430 18.25 -0.69 0.20
C GLU A 430 17.69 -2.11 0.18
N TYR A 431 18.29 -3.01 -0.62
CA TYR A 431 17.76 -4.36 -0.80
C TYR A 431 17.67 -5.13 0.52
N GLY A 432 18.70 -5.01 1.36
CA GLY A 432 18.69 -5.57 2.70
C GLY A 432 17.79 -4.77 3.63
N GLN A 433 16.80 -5.44 4.22
CA GLN A 433 16.03 -4.91 5.34
C GLN A 433 16.84 -5.13 6.63
N PRO A 434 17.20 -4.07 7.38
CA PRO A 434 17.74 -4.23 8.72
C PRO A 434 16.77 -5.06 9.56
N PRO A 435 17.29 -5.98 10.41
CA PRO A 435 16.44 -6.80 11.24
C PRO A 435 15.57 -5.88 12.09
N LEU A 436 14.27 -6.12 12.05
CA LEU A 436 13.37 -5.44 12.96
C LEU A 436 13.68 -5.95 14.38
N PRO A 437 13.37 -5.19 15.44
CA PRO A 437 13.46 -5.63 16.84
C PRO A 437 12.51 -6.79 17.19
N SER A 438 12.55 -7.86 16.42
CA SER A 438 11.86 -9.14 16.55
C SER A 438 12.52 -10.25 15.71
N ASP A 439 13.39 -9.93 14.75
CA ASP A 439 13.88 -10.93 13.78
C ASP A 439 14.79 -12.00 14.40
N GLU A 440 15.54 -11.68 15.47
CA GLU A 440 16.48 -12.62 16.05
C GLU A 440 15.84 -13.64 17.02
N SER A 441 14.59 -13.40 17.46
CA SER A 441 13.89 -14.23 18.44
C SER A 441 12.71 -15.04 17.87
N LEU A 442 12.21 -14.74 16.66
CA LEU A 442 11.16 -15.54 16.03
C LEU A 442 11.70 -16.79 15.32
N TYR A 443 12.91 -16.74 14.75
CA TYR A 443 13.48 -17.90 14.04
C TYR A 443 14.24 -18.89 14.90
N ARG A 444 14.67 -18.51 16.12
CA ARG A 444 15.36 -19.45 17.03
C ARG A 444 14.40 -20.24 17.94
N TYR A 445 13.11 -19.93 17.94
CA TYR A 445 12.15 -20.41 18.95
C TYR A 445 10.96 -21.21 18.42
N VAL A 446 10.93 -21.56 17.12
CA VAL A 446 10.02 -22.63 16.65
C VAL A 446 10.41 -24.00 17.24
N TYR A 447 11.58 -24.12 17.86
CA TYR A 447 11.94 -25.25 18.72
C TYR A 447 12.56 -24.79 20.05
N LYS A 448 11.75 -24.81 21.12
CA LYS A 448 12.08 -24.72 22.57
C LYS A 448 12.17 -23.31 23.20
N GLU A 449 11.01 -22.81 23.67
CA GLU A 449 10.74 -21.96 24.86
C GLU A 449 9.98 -20.62 24.60
N PRO A 450 8.69 -20.52 25.00
CA PRO A 450 7.84 -19.34 24.75
C PRO A 450 8.16 -18.07 25.58
N ALA A 451 9.00 -18.13 26.61
CA ALA A 451 9.18 -17.03 27.56
C ALA A 451 10.01 -15.83 27.05
N LYS A 452 10.86 -16.00 26.02
CA LYS A 452 11.72 -14.91 25.51
C LYS A 452 11.11 -14.07 24.39
N ILE A 453 10.17 -14.63 23.61
CA ILE A 453 9.42 -13.90 22.57
C ILE A 453 8.57 -12.79 23.20
N VAL A 454 7.95 -13.10 24.35
CA VAL A 454 7.14 -12.16 25.14
C VAL A 454 7.97 -10.97 25.63
N LEU A 455 9.27 -11.15 25.93
CA LEU A 455 10.15 -10.11 26.47
C LEU A 455 10.64 -9.07 25.43
N TYR A 456 10.50 -9.33 24.13
CA TYR A 456 11.04 -8.44 23.08
C TYR A 456 9.96 -7.65 22.34
N LEU A 457 8.79 -8.27 22.10
CA LEU A 457 7.58 -7.53 21.70
C LEU A 457 7.20 -6.48 22.76
N THR A 458 7.58 -6.68 24.03
CA THR A 458 7.41 -5.68 25.08
C THR A 458 8.31 -4.45 24.89
N THR A 459 9.47 -4.52 24.21
CA THR A 459 10.38 -3.38 24.10
C THR A 459 9.88 -2.33 23.12
N LEU A 460 9.64 -2.70 21.85
CA LEU A 460 9.06 -1.76 20.87
C LEU A 460 7.69 -1.27 21.31
N ALA A 461 6.88 -2.16 21.88
CA ALA A 461 5.59 -1.77 22.39
C ALA A 461 5.67 -0.80 23.57
N SER A 462 6.73 -0.88 24.40
CA SER A 462 7.00 0.11 25.45
C SER A 462 7.49 1.43 24.85
N GLU A 463 8.39 1.39 23.86
CA GLU A 463 8.83 2.59 23.11
C GLU A 463 7.63 3.31 22.47
N VAL A 464 6.71 2.56 21.85
CA VAL A 464 5.48 3.10 21.27
C VAL A 464 4.58 3.70 22.35
N ALA A 465 4.40 3.02 23.49
CA ALA A 465 3.57 3.53 24.58
C ALA A 465 4.13 4.83 25.19
N GLU A 466 5.44 4.88 25.45
CA GLU A 466 6.13 6.09 25.90
C GLU A 466 5.97 7.22 24.89
N LYS A 467 6.16 6.90 23.60
CA LYS A 467 6.07 7.92 22.55
C LYS A 467 4.65 8.42 22.33
N MET A 468 3.65 7.55 22.47
CA MET A 468 2.24 7.96 22.47
C MET A 468 1.95 8.96 23.59
N GLU A 469 2.48 8.75 24.80
CA GLU A 469 2.30 9.68 25.92
C GLU A 469 2.94 11.05 25.63
N GLU A 470 4.15 11.06 25.06
CA GLU A 470 4.81 12.30 24.61
C GLU A 470 3.97 13.05 23.56
N LEU A 471 3.50 12.35 22.53
CA LEU A 471 2.66 12.94 21.48
C LEU A 471 1.33 13.41 22.05
N GLN A 472 0.72 12.69 22.99
CA GLN A 472 -0.51 13.10 23.67
C GLN A 472 -0.33 14.43 24.41
N GLN A 473 0.83 14.65 25.06
CA GLN A 473 1.16 15.92 25.69
C GLN A 473 1.35 17.04 24.66
N LYS A 474 2.03 16.76 23.54
CA LYS A 474 2.20 17.70 22.41
C LYS A 474 0.86 18.05 21.74
N VAL A 475 -0.11 17.14 21.72
CA VAL A 475 -1.48 17.44 21.28
C VAL A 475 -2.21 18.30 22.30
N ALA A 476 -2.14 17.95 23.60
CA ALA A 476 -2.83 18.66 24.67
C ALA A 476 -2.35 20.12 24.84
N ASN A 477 -1.07 20.40 24.57
CA ASN A 477 -0.52 21.76 24.62
C ASN A 477 -0.60 22.53 23.29
N GLY A 478 -1.19 21.92 22.24
CA GLY A 478 -1.38 22.54 20.92
C GLY A 478 -0.14 22.58 20.03
N THR A 479 0.94 21.87 20.38
CA THR A 479 2.15 21.77 19.53
C THR A 479 1.88 20.90 18.29
N ILE A 480 1.08 19.84 18.43
CA ILE A 480 0.68 18.95 17.32
C ILE A 480 -0.83 19.03 17.16
N ASP A 481 -1.26 19.45 15.98
CA ASP A 481 -2.64 19.27 15.52
C ASP A 481 -2.81 17.90 14.86
N LEU A 482 -3.86 17.18 15.26
CA LEU A 482 -4.25 15.90 14.68
C LEU A 482 -5.15 16.06 13.45
N ALA A 483 -5.72 17.24 13.18
CA ALA A 483 -6.42 17.48 11.92
C ALA A 483 -5.45 17.33 10.74
N ILE A 484 -5.84 16.54 9.74
CA ILE A 484 -5.06 16.43 8.51
C ILE A 484 -5.24 17.72 7.73
N PRO A 485 -4.17 18.50 7.47
CA PRO A 485 -4.29 19.78 6.79
C PRO A 485 -4.70 19.58 5.33
N HIS A 486 -5.55 20.44 4.79
CA HIS A 486 -5.85 20.47 3.35
C HIS A 486 -4.74 21.20 2.58
N ASN A 487 -3.62 20.50 2.35
CA ASN A 487 -2.40 21.06 1.79
C ASN A 487 -1.94 20.36 0.50
N PHE A 488 -2.88 19.86 -0.31
CA PHE A 488 -2.58 19.28 -1.61
C PHE A 488 -1.86 20.29 -2.52
N VAL A 489 -0.73 19.86 -3.11
CA VAL A 489 0.02 20.64 -4.11
C VAL A 489 0.44 19.68 -5.24
N PRO A 490 0.16 20.02 -6.51
CA PRO A 490 0.68 19.27 -7.64
C PRO A 490 2.21 19.27 -7.67
N THR A 491 2.80 18.08 -7.70
CA THR A 491 4.25 17.86 -7.80
C THR A 491 4.78 17.86 -9.24
N THR A 492 3.93 17.54 -10.22
CA THR A 492 4.25 17.53 -11.66
C THR A 492 3.08 18.09 -12.48
N PRO A 493 3.27 18.57 -13.72
CA PRO A 493 2.15 18.97 -14.57
C PRO A 493 1.17 17.83 -14.84
N ALA A 494 -0.13 18.12 -14.80
CA ALA A 494 -1.16 17.18 -15.23
C ALA A 494 -1.14 17.01 -16.75
N HIS A 495 -1.67 15.88 -17.25
CA HIS A 495 -1.87 15.68 -18.68
C HIS A 495 -2.76 16.77 -19.30
N ASP A 496 -2.29 17.35 -20.40
CA ASP A 496 -2.99 18.34 -21.21
C ASP A 496 -2.84 17.99 -22.69
N ASP A 497 -3.95 17.67 -23.36
CA ASP A 497 -3.96 17.34 -24.79
C ASP A 497 -3.51 18.51 -25.68
N SER A 498 -3.67 19.75 -25.21
CA SER A 498 -3.25 20.95 -25.95
C SER A 498 -1.75 21.22 -25.85
N LYS A 499 -1.08 20.62 -24.85
CA LYS A 499 0.36 20.74 -24.62
C LYS A 499 0.95 19.39 -24.21
N PRO A 500 1.08 18.44 -25.16
CA PRO A 500 1.69 17.15 -24.88
C PRO A 500 3.12 17.30 -24.36
N LEU A 501 3.51 16.44 -23.42
CA LEU A 501 4.86 16.40 -22.90
C LEU A 501 5.85 16.01 -24.01
N THR A 502 6.99 16.70 -24.04
CA THR A 502 8.14 16.32 -24.85
C THR A 502 8.78 15.05 -24.30
N ARG A 503 9.57 14.34 -25.12
CA ARG A 503 10.31 13.14 -24.68
C ARG A 503 11.22 13.42 -23.49
N GLN A 504 11.82 14.61 -23.42
CA GLN A 504 12.65 15.02 -22.30
C GLN A 504 11.83 15.21 -21.02
N GLU A 505 10.66 15.86 -21.11
CA GLU A 505 9.77 16.02 -19.96
C GLU A 505 9.26 14.67 -19.45
N VAL A 506 8.90 13.74 -20.36
CA VAL A 506 8.53 12.37 -19.97
C VAL A 506 9.66 11.71 -19.19
N SER A 507 10.88 11.72 -19.73
CA SER A 507 12.06 11.14 -19.05
C SER A 507 12.38 11.80 -17.71
N ASN A 508 11.98 13.05 -17.49
CA ASN A 508 12.21 13.75 -16.22
C ASN A 508 11.12 13.42 -15.19
N TYR A 509 9.88 13.18 -15.64
CA TYR A 509 8.72 13.04 -14.76
C TYR A 509 8.46 11.59 -14.29
N VAL A 510 9.23 10.61 -14.77
CA VAL A 510 9.23 9.25 -14.21
C VAL A 510 9.80 9.17 -12.79
N TYR A 511 10.63 10.14 -12.40
CA TYR A 511 11.25 10.17 -11.08
C TYR A 511 10.28 10.71 -10.02
N PRO A 512 10.24 10.11 -8.81
CA PRO A 512 9.49 10.67 -7.69
C PRO A 512 10.01 12.06 -7.28
N PHE A 513 9.10 13.00 -7.05
CA PHE A 513 9.42 14.33 -6.55
C PHE A 513 9.40 14.39 -5.03
N THR A 514 10.11 15.38 -4.45
CA THR A 514 9.95 15.68 -3.02
C THR A 514 8.58 16.30 -2.78
N ASN A 515 7.69 15.57 -2.10
CA ASN A 515 6.34 16.05 -1.81
C ASN A 515 6.32 16.98 -0.56
N PRO A 516 5.75 18.20 -0.67
CA PRO A 516 5.62 19.10 0.48
C PRO A 516 4.81 18.52 1.65
N GLN A 517 3.83 17.65 1.37
CA GLN A 517 3.00 17.02 2.40
C GLN A 517 3.82 16.02 3.22
N THR A 518 4.59 15.17 2.54
CA THR A 518 5.49 14.18 3.16
C THR A 518 6.58 14.89 3.97
N GLU A 519 7.16 15.96 3.43
CA GLU A 519 8.13 16.78 4.15
C GLU A 519 7.53 17.39 5.43
N SER A 520 6.33 17.98 5.34
CA SER A 520 5.62 18.55 6.49
C SER A 520 5.26 17.49 7.53
N PHE A 521 4.86 16.29 7.10
CA PHE A 521 4.57 15.16 7.98
C PHE A 521 5.84 14.69 8.72
N CYS A 522 6.95 14.52 8.02
CA CYS A 522 8.23 14.15 8.62
C CYS A 522 8.72 15.20 9.62
N GLN A 523 8.58 16.49 9.31
CA GLN A 523 8.89 17.59 10.23
C GLN A 523 8.02 17.57 11.48
N LYS A 524 6.71 17.33 11.33
CA LYS A 524 5.76 17.20 12.46
C LYS A 524 6.17 16.08 13.42
N LEU A 525 6.68 14.97 12.89
CA LEU A 525 7.13 13.83 13.68
C LEU A 525 8.63 13.86 13.99
N GLU A 526 9.35 14.93 13.64
CA GLU A 526 10.80 15.04 13.89
C GLU A 526 11.59 13.82 13.37
N ILE A 527 11.18 13.28 12.21
CA ILE A 527 11.81 12.11 11.57
C ILE A 527 12.47 12.51 10.24
N GLU A 528 13.46 11.73 9.83
CA GLU A 528 14.10 11.88 8.53
C GLU A 528 13.11 11.56 7.39
N ASN A 529 13.05 12.46 6.39
CA ASN A 529 12.36 12.18 5.13
C ASN A 529 13.26 11.39 4.17
N LYS A 530 13.17 10.05 4.23
CA LYS A 530 13.91 9.12 3.36
C LYS A 530 13.47 9.13 1.90
N PHE A 531 12.34 9.78 1.59
CA PHE A 531 11.76 9.88 0.25
C PHE A 531 12.08 11.21 -0.44
N LYS A 532 12.91 12.04 0.20
CA LYS A 532 13.39 13.28 -0.39
C LYS A 532 14.24 12.96 -1.62
N SER A 533 13.87 13.53 -2.76
CA SER A 533 14.63 13.37 -4.00
C SER A 533 16.01 14.00 -3.84
N SER A 534 17.04 13.26 -4.25
CA SER A 534 18.44 13.72 -4.23
C SER A 534 18.74 14.77 -5.31
N ASN A 535 17.85 14.91 -6.30
CA ASN A 535 17.99 15.88 -7.36
C ASN A 535 17.30 17.21 -6.97
N THR A 536 18.10 18.26 -6.75
CA THR A 536 17.61 19.62 -6.43
C THR A 536 16.76 20.26 -7.54
N GLU A 537 16.83 19.74 -8.78
CA GLU A 537 15.97 20.17 -9.89
C GLU A 537 14.59 19.49 -9.90
N MET A 538 14.38 18.47 -9.05
CA MET A 538 13.10 17.77 -8.86
C MET A 538 12.35 18.27 -7.63
N VAL A 539 12.42 19.58 -7.43
CA VAL A 539 11.45 20.34 -6.63
C VAL A 539 10.30 20.69 -7.57
N PRO A 540 9.03 20.50 -7.17
CA PRO A 540 7.90 20.79 -8.04
C PRO A 540 8.02 22.19 -8.66
N PRO A 541 7.93 22.36 -9.98
CA PRO A 541 8.03 23.67 -10.61
C PRO A 541 6.96 24.66 -10.10
N MET A 542 5.85 24.15 -9.56
CA MET A 542 4.82 24.98 -8.91
C MET A 542 5.07 25.28 -7.43
N ALA A 543 5.93 24.53 -6.72
CA ALA A 543 6.29 24.84 -5.34
C ALA A 543 7.22 26.06 -5.26
N GLN A 544 8.11 26.23 -6.25
CA GLN A 544 8.96 27.44 -6.35
C GLN A 544 8.13 28.70 -6.57
N ALA A 545 7.07 28.65 -7.38
CA ALA A 545 6.18 29.80 -7.60
C ALA A 545 5.46 30.24 -6.32
N VAL A 546 5.02 29.30 -5.47
CA VAL A 546 4.37 29.60 -4.18
C VAL A 546 5.36 30.19 -3.17
N VAL A 547 6.57 29.65 -3.09
CA VAL A 547 7.63 30.14 -2.19
C VAL A 547 8.10 31.54 -2.60
N GLU A 548 8.20 31.84 -3.89
CA GLU A 548 8.52 33.19 -4.37
C GLU A 548 7.41 34.19 -4.06
N THR A 549 6.13 33.84 -4.20
CA THR A 549 5.02 34.73 -3.79
C THR A 549 5.04 35.02 -2.28
N LEU A 550 5.31 34.02 -1.44
CA LEU A 550 5.40 34.21 0.01
C LEU A 550 6.62 35.05 0.42
N ALA A 551 7.76 34.88 -0.25
CA ALA A 551 8.96 35.69 -0.02
C ALA A 551 8.78 37.15 -0.48
N THR A 552 7.94 37.41 -1.48
CA THR A 552 7.61 38.78 -1.90
C THR A 552 6.61 39.48 -1.00
N GLU A 553 5.75 38.75 -0.26
CA GLU A 553 4.80 39.35 0.68
C GLU A 553 5.45 39.76 2.02
N GLU A 554 6.57 39.17 2.42
CA GLU A 554 7.28 39.53 3.67
C GLU A 554 8.10 40.83 3.62
N THR A 555 8.17 41.53 2.48
CA THR A 555 9.02 42.75 2.34
C THR A 555 8.26 44.05 2.05
N ALA A 556 6.92 44.06 2.08
CA ALA A 556 6.14 45.29 1.89
C ALA A 556 5.66 45.88 3.25
N PRO A 557 6.13 47.07 3.68
CA PRO A 557 5.59 47.74 4.84
C PRO A 557 4.18 48.28 4.53
N GLY A 558 3.26 48.01 5.45
CA GLY A 558 1.82 48.10 5.22
C GLY A 558 1.22 49.49 5.06
N ASP A 559 0.12 49.53 4.31
CA ASP A 559 -1.11 50.24 4.66
C ASP A 559 -2.24 49.74 3.74
N ALA A 560 -3.17 48.91 4.26
CA ALA A 560 -4.38 48.57 3.51
C ALA A 560 -5.51 48.19 4.47
N THR A 561 -6.52 49.06 4.49
CA THR A 561 -7.80 48.88 5.16
C THR A 561 -8.58 47.68 4.58
N PRO A 562 -9.43 47.00 5.37
CA PRO A 562 -10.08 45.76 4.94
C PRO A 562 -11.11 46.01 3.82
N PRO A 563 -11.19 45.14 2.80
CA PRO A 563 -12.17 45.29 1.73
C PRO A 563 -13.58 45.02 2.25
N LYS A 564 -14.51 45.92 1.89
CA LYS A 564 -15.95 45.75 2.11
C LYS A 564 -16.48 44.57 1.29
N ARG A 565 -17.27 43.71 1.93
CA ARG A 565 -18.00 42.59 1.29
C ARG A 565 -18.80 43.05 0.07
N PRO A 566 -18.79 42.32 -1.06
CA PRO A 566 -19.70 42.60 -2.15
C PRO A 566 -21.14 42.26 -1.74
N ARG A 567 -22.03 43.22 -1.95
CA ARG A 567 -23.49 43.08 -1.78
C ARG A 567 -24.00 42.30 -2.99
N LEU A 568 -24.58 41.12 -2.77
CA LEU A 568 -25.36 40.44 -3.82
C LEU A 568 -26.67 41.22 -4.02
N ASP A 569 -26.77 41.96 -5.12
CA ASP A 569 -28.04 42.50 -5.59
C ASP A 569 -28.78 41.42 -6.38
N LEU A 570 -29.80 40.83 -5.74
CA LEU A 570 -30.79 39.98 -6.41
C LEU A 570 -31.72 40.87 -7.26
N PRO A 571 -32.00 40.52 -8.53
CA PRO A 571 -32.97 41.27 -9.33
C PRO A 571 -34.39 41.01 -8.81
N SER A 572 -35.12 42.10 -8.53
CA SER A 572 -36.53 42.08 -8.17
C SER A 572 -37.41 41.65 -9.35
N PRO A 573 -38.58 41.01 -9.10
CA PRO A 573 -39.44 40.50 -10.16
C PRO A 573 -40.15 41.64 -10.89
N LYS A 574 -40.03 41.67 -12.22
CA LYS A 574 -40.86 42.53 -13.07
C LYS A 574 -42.27 41.96 -13.09
N GLY A 575 -43.17 42.62 -12.36
CA GLY A 575 -44.60 42.56 -12.62
C GLY A 575 -44.89 43.24 -13.96
N ASN A 576 -45.54 42.52 -14.86
CA ASN A 576 -46.24 43.10 -16.00
C ASN A 576 -47.72 43.13 -15.62
N ASP A 577 -48.17 44.27 -15.14
CA ASP A 577 -49.56 44.70 -15.27
C ASP A 577 -49.51 46.01 -16.05
N ASP A 578 -49.93 45.97 -17.30
CA ASP A 578 -50.59 47.11 -17.95
C ASP A 578 -51.81 46.57 -18.71
N ILE A 579 -52.95 47.13 -18.31
CA ILE A 579 -54.32 46.88 -18.78
C ILE A 579 -54.58 47.75 -20.03
N VAL A 580 -55.63 47.38 -20.79
CA VAL A 580 -56.46 48.18 -21.72
C VAL A 580 -56.02 48.05 -23.18
N ASP A 581 -56.81 47.53 -24.13
CA ASP A 581 -58.27 47.43 -24.34
C ASP A 581 -58.73 46.04 -24.84
#